data_AF-A0A9P0BK20-F1
#
_entry.id   AF-A0A9P0BK20-F1
#
_cell.length_a   1.000
_cell.length_b   1.000
_cell.length_c   1.000
_cell.angle_alpha   90.00
_cell.angle_beta   90.00
_cell.angle_gamma   90.00
#
_symmetry.space_group_name_H-M   'P 1'
#
loop_
_entity.id
_entity.type
_entity.pdbx_description
1 polymer ?
#
loop_
_entity_poly.entity_id
_entity_poly.type
_entity_poly.pdbx_seq_one_letter_code
_entity_poly.pdbx_strand_id
1 'polypeptide(L)'
;MFGRKAIKSSSDRFIPTRAHMNLEISNYKLKNSDPGTESSETWPEDNTYFNLKKHNYNITKYRQHLCLALTLNQEKILNFSSPHCKKMGKVCQNDKLWPVYPRKKPLMEQPQLVLDMPELDVYLSSHVVDWSSTGYVATIYNKEVHLWHPEKMLRRQKTVTNKQVKKSVRWNKNGRYFAVAIGKSKCLIVDAQDLKNTFEILCLCSFEYKTCELRHIDISHNDTIVFGCSLGRISLYRSFSNDFHFNSQSRVAAFVSENLGNSVVSVELSCNDKFLAVSLMDGHIVVMTFPQLQTVAYYSNDRPIKSLCWHPWKENLLVVCSKKSLILFNINTMSKVAEKPFQHPNTIVDSMAFNPISGELVVSYFIYQQDHSKCTLRVLKNFDKVVDEIMVGVERVPYLLWDSTGTQLASGSAEENLCIWNFFGTKDERTNILKIGKASKKNLTINPKKTVFMLSKPIR
;
A
#
# COMPACT_ATOMS: atom_id res chain seq x y z
N MET A 1 46.92 35.94 -26.57
CA MET A 1 45.80 36.54 -25.80
C MET A 1 45.11 37.58 -26.67
N PHE A 2 43.94 37.27 -27.24
CA PHE A 2 43.03 38.29 -27.76
C PHE A 2 41.62 37.89 -27.33
N GLY A 3 41.19 38.40 -26.18
CA GLY A 3 39.82 38.26 -25.72
C GLY A 3 38.91 39.08 -26.61
N ARG A 4 38.07 38.42 -27.41
CA ARG A 4 36.93 39.08 -28.06
C ARG A 4 35.98 39.56 -26.95
N LYS A 5 36.00 40.86 -26.67
CA LYS A 5 34.99 41.52 -25.84
C LYS A 5 33.63 41.31 -26.53
N ALA A 6 32.70 40.66 -25.84
CA ALA A 6 31.31 40.57 -26.28
C ALA A 6 30.75 41.99 -26.41
N ILE A 7 30.36 42.37 -27.62
CA ILE A 7 29.67 43.64 -27.89
C ILE A 7 28.32 43.56 -27.16
N LYS A 8 28.15 44.36 -26.10
CA LYS A 8 26.81 44.68 -25.57
C LYS A 8 26.13 45.53 -26.64
N SER A 9 25.35 44.91 -27.52
CA SER A 9 24.42 45.63 -28.38
C SER A 9 23.39 46.31 -27.47
N SER A 10 23.38 47.64 -27.42
CA SER A 10 22.25 48.37 -26.84
C SER A 10 21.09 48.22 -27.82
N SER A 11 20.14 47.37 -27.49
CA SER A 11 18.89 47.25 -28.26
C SER A 11 18.08 48.53 -28.14
N ASP A 12 17.51 48.98 -29.25
CA ASP A 12 16.51 50.05 -29.28
C ASP A 12 15.31 49.67 -28.39
N ARG A 13 14.74 50.66 -27.68
CA ARG A 13 13.63 50.44 -26.73
C ARG A 13 12.40 49.88 -27.42
N PHE A 14 12.25 50.14 -28.73
CA PHE A 14 11.10 49.71 -29.52
C PHE A 14 11.40 48.51 -30.44
N ILE A 15 12.67 48.10 -30.60
CA ILE A 15 13.06 46.96 -31.45
C ILE A 15 13.95 46.01 -30.64
N PRO A 16 13.38 44.96 -30.02
CA PRO A 16 14.14 43.99 -29.26
C PRO A 16 15.06 43.14 -30.16
N THR A 17 16.22 42.76 -29.63
CA THR A 17 17.21 41.92 -30.34
C THR A 17 16.65 40.53 -30.61
N ARG A 18 16.62 40.13 -31.88
CA ARG A 18 16.16 38.80 -32.32
C ARG A 18 17.23 37.70 -32.23
N ALA A 19 18.43 38.02 -31.76
CA ALA A 19 19.57 37.09 -31.72
C ALA A 19 19.33 35.83 -30.85
N HIS A 20 18.39 35.89 -29.90
CA HIS A 20 18.01 34.77 -29.04
C HIS A 20 16.66 34.14 -29.40
N MET A 21 16.03 34.60 -30.49
CA MET A 21 14.76 34.08 -31.00
C MET A 21 15.04 32.98 -32.04
N ASN A 22 14.27 31.89 -31.95
CA ASN A 22 14.29 30.82 -32.93
C ASN A 22 12.86 30.67 -33.43
N LEU A 23 12.62 31.26 -34.60
CA LEU A 23 11.29 31.36 -35.19
C LEU A 23 10.71 29.98 -35.53
N GLU A 24 11.55 29.00 -35.86
CA GLU A 24 11.11 27.63 -36.18
C GLU A 24 10.51 26.95 -34.95
N ILE A 25 11.13 27.11 -33.78
CA ILE A 25 10.62 26.61 -32.50
C ILE A 25 9.32 27.30 -32.13
N SER A 26 9.26 28.61 -32.34
CA SER A 26 8.06 29.41 -32.06
C SER A 26 6.87 28.93 -32.91
N ASN A 27 7.12 28.63 -34.19
CA ASN A 27 6.12 28.11 -35.12
C ASN A 27 5.70 26.68 -34.73
N TYR A 28 6.65 25.82 -34.39
CA TYR A 28 6.36 24.47 -33.88
C TYR A 28 5.47 24.50 -32.63
N LYS A 29 5.76 25.38 -31.67
CA LYS A 29 4.95 25.54 -30.46
C LYS A 29 3.55 26.07 -30.75
N LEU A 30 3.41 26.98 -31.71
CA LEU A 30 2.12 27.51 -32.14
C LEU A 30 1.27 26.44 -32.83
N LYS A 31 1.88 25.62 -33.69
CA LYS A 31 1.19 24.49 -34.35
C LYS A 31 0.80 23.38 -33.37
N ASN A 32 1.57 23.17 -32.31
CA ASN A 32 1.26 22.19 -31.27
C ASN A 32 0.37 22.72 -30.14
N SER A 33 0.03 24.01 -30.12
CA SER A 33 -0.84 24.60 -29.09
C SER A 33 -2.34 24.50 -29.38
N ASP A 34 -2.73 23.90 -30.51
CA ASP A 34 -4.13 23.62 -30.77
C ASP A 34 -4.66 22.58 -29.77
N PRO A 35 -5.72 22.89 -28.99
CA PRO A 35 -6.19 22.06 -27.88
C PRO A 35 -6.94 20.78 -28.32
N GLY A 36 -6.95 20.46 -29.62
CA GLY A 36 -7.72 19.35 -30.20
C GLY A 36 -6.99 18.02 -30.26
N THR A 37 -5.73 17.94 -29.83
CA THR A 37 -4.97 16.68 -29.80
C THR A 37 -4.43 16.42 -28.40
N GLU A 38 -5.35 16.35 -27.43
CA GLU A 38 -5.13 15.41 -26.33
C GLU A 38 -4.95 14.05 -27.00
N SER A 39 -3.73 13.55 -27.04
CA SER A 39 -3.49 12.16 -27.37
C SER A 39 -4.35 11.39 -26.40
N SER A 40 -5.48 10.86 -26.87
CA SER A 40 -6.28 9.87 -26.17
C SER A 40 -5.27 8.93 -25.53
N GLU A 41 -5.31 8.79 -24.21
CA GLU A 41 -4.50 7.82 -23.49
C GLU A 41 -5.04 6.43 -23.88
N THR A 42 -4.79 6.03 -25.13
CA THR A 42 -5.08 4.70 -25.63
C THR A 42 -4.09 3.80 -24.94
N TRP A 43 -4.64 3.04 -24.01
CA TRP A 43 -3.93 1.95 -23.38
C TRP A 43 -3.52 0.97 -24.48
N PRO A 44 -2.26 0.49 -24.49
CA PRO A 44 -1.94 -0.65 -25.33
C PRO A 44 -2.80 -1.82 -24.84
N GLU A 45 -3.74 -2.26 -25.66
CA GLU A 45 -4.73 -3.29 -25.31
C GLU A 45 -4.09 -4.65 -24.97
N ASP A 46 -2.85 -4.88 -25.43
CA ASP A 46 -2.18 -6.18 -25.37
C ASP A 46 -1.16 -6.37 -24.23
N ASN A 47 -0.85 -5.34 -23.43
CA ASN A 47 0.25 -5.43 -22.46
C ASN A 47 -0.25 -5.56 -21.01
N THR A 48 -0.36 -6.81 -20.53
CA THR A 48 -0.45 -7.09 -19.09
C THR A 48 0.82 -6.60 -18.36
N TYR A 49 0.68 -6.19 -17.10
CA TYR A 49 1.78 -5.68 -16.27
C TYR A 49 2.48 -4.41 -16.80
N PHE A 50 1.75 -3.53 -17.49
CA PHE A 50 2.29 -2.29 -18.04
C PHE A 50 2.22 -1.12 -17.05
N ASN A 51 3.34 -0.42 -16.86
CA ASN A 51 3.41 0.79 -16.03
C ASN A 51 3.23 2.07 -16.87
N LEU A 52 2.02 2.63 -16.83
CA LEU A 52 1.65 3.84 -17.58
C LEU A 52 2.46 5.06 -17.13
N LYS A 53 2.63 5.26 -15.82
CA LYS A 53 3.36 6.44 -15.30
C LYS A 53 4.83 6.39 -15.68
N LYS A 54 5.44 5.20 -15.70
CA LYS A 54 6.80 5.03 -16.18
C LYS A 54 6.94 5.31 -17.67
N HIS A 55 6.01 4.82 -18.48
CA HIS A 55 5.99 5.11 -19.91
C HIS A 55 5.90 6.62 -20.18
N ASN A 56 4.96 7.31 -19.54
CA ASN A 56 4.80 8.76 -19.68
C ASN A 56 6.02 9.54 -19.15
N TYR A 57 6.64 9.06 -18.07
CA TYR A 57 7.89 9.62 -17.55
C TYR A 57 9.04 9.47 -18.56
N ASN A 58 9.16 8.31 -19.20
CA ASN A 58 10.18 8.08 -20.22
C ASN A 58 9.95 8.92 -21.47
N ILE A 59 8.71 9.05 -21.94
CA ILE A 59 8.35 9.94 -23.06
C ILE A 59 8.73 11.39 -22.73
N THR A 60 8.34 11.89 -21.56
CA THR A 60 8.65 13.28 -21.17
C THR A 60 10.15 13.52 -21.04
N LYS A 61 10.90 12.57 -20.48
CA LYS A 61 12.36 12.64 -20.40
C LYS A 61 13.02 12.57 -21.78
N TYR A 62 12.55 11.69 -22.66
CA TYR A 62 13.04 11.60 -24.03
C TYR A 62 12.78 12.90 -24.79
N ARG A 63 11.58 13.48 -24.67
CA ARG A 63 11.26 14.81 -25.21
C ARG A 63 12.21 15.88 -24.66
N GLN A 64 12.53 15.86 -23.37
CA GLN A 64 13.51 16.80 -22.79
C GLN A 64 14.92 16.60 -23.37
N HIS A 65 15.38 15.36 -23.54
CA HIS A 65 16.68 15.08 -24.14
C HIS A 65 16.74 15.48 -25.61
N LEU A 66 15.66 15.24 -26.37
CA LEU A 66 15.53 15.73 -27.74
C LEU A 66 15.56 17.25 -27.79
N CYS A 67 14.81 17.93 -26.91
CA CYS A 67 14.86 19.39 -26.81
C CYS A 67 16.27 19.89 -26.52
N LEU A 68 17.01 19.24 -25.62
CA LEU A 68 18.40 19.62 -25.32
C LEU A 68 19.34 19.38 -26.50
N ALA A 69 19.24 18.22 -27.16
CA ALA A 69 20.08 17.86 -28.31
C ALA A 69 19.83 18.77 -29.52
N LEU A 70 18.56 19.12 -29.76
CA LEU A 70 18.15 20.04 -30.81
C LEU A 70 18.32 21.52 -30.40
N THR A 71 18.90 21.81 -29.22
CA THR A 71 19.05 23.16 -28.65
C THR A 71 17.74 23.96 -28.57
N LEU A 72 16.62 23.27 -28.40
CA LEU A 72 15.28 23.83 -28.26
C LEU A 72 15.02 24.39 -26.84
N ASN A 73 15.98 25.16 -26.30
CA ASN A 73 15.93 25.72 -24.94
C ASN A 73 15.23 27.08 -24.88
N GLN A 74 14.04 27.19 -25.49
CA GLN A 74 13.20 28.38 -25.38
C GLN A 74 12.01 28.09 -24.49
N GLU A 75 11.86 28.78 -23.37
CA GLU A 75 10.67 28.66 -22.52
C GLU A 75 9.48 29.42 -23.13
N LYS A 76 9.71 30.67 -23.58
CA LYS A 76 8.67 31.49 -24.23
C LYS A 76 8.66 31.24 -25.73
N ILE A 77 7.51 31.46 -26.36
CA ILE A 77 7.34 31.41 -27.83
C ILE A 77 8.26 32.44 -28.49
N LEU A 78 8.39 33.62 -27.87
CA LEU A 78 9.27 34.69 -28.33
C LEU A 78 10.16 35.14 -27.16
N ASN A 79 11.48 34.93 -27.27
CA ASN A 79 12.48 35.38 -26.30
C ASN A 79 13.12 36.69 -26.77
N PHE A 80 12.71 37.81 -26.16
CA PHE A 80 13.21 39.15 -26.49
C PHE A 80 14.34 39.65 -25.57
N SER A 81 14.71 38.87 -24.56
CA SER A 81 15.76 39.23 -23.60
C SER A 81 16.67 38.04 -23.29
N SER A 82 17.94 38.31 -22.96
CA SER A 82 18.86 37.30 -22.44
C SER A 82 18.32 36.76 -21.11
N PRO A 83 18.36 35.44 -20.85
CA PRO A 83 17.85 34.86 -19.62
C PRO A 83 18.62 35.43 -18.41
N HIS A 84 18.00 36.36 -17.70
CA HIS A 84 18.44 36.75 -16.38
C HIS A 84 17.91 35.68 -15.42
N CYS A 85 18.76 34.73 -15.05
CA CYS A 85 18.40 33.62 -14.18
C CYS A 85 18.18 34.14 -12.75
N LYS A 86 17.01 34.71 -12.48
CA LYS A 86 16.53 34.80 -11.10
C LYS A 86 16.15 33.38 -10.70
N LYS A 87 17.03 32.73 -9.92
CA LYS A 87 16.69 31.54 -9.16
C LYS A 87 15.55 31.91 -8.20
N MET A 88 14.31 31.81 -8.67
CA MET A 88 13.16 31.79 -7.77
C MET A 88 13.37 30.59 -6.87
N GLY A 89 13.60 30.84 -5.58
CA GLY A 89 13.63 29.79 -4.59
C GLY A 89 12.36 28.98 -4.74
N LYS A 90 12.50 27.66 -4.97
CA LYS A 90 11.37 26.74 -4.93
C LYS A 90 10.74 26.89 -3.55
N VAL A 91 9.61 27.58 -3.48
CA VAL A 91 8.73 27.52 -2.32
C VAL A 91 8.28 26.07 -2.24
N CYS A 92 8.89 25.31 -1.33
CA CYS A 92 8.40 24.00 -0.97
C CYS A 92 7.08 24.19 -0.24
N GLN A 93 5.97 24.24 -0.98
CA GLN A 93 4.67 23.98 -0.39
C GLN A 93 4.71 22.56 0.17
N ASN A 94 4.66 22.45 1.50
CA ASN A 94 4.69 21.20 2.23
C ASN A 94 3.31 20.53 2.17
N ASP A 95 2.88 20.15 0.97
CA ASP A 95 1.62 19.42 0.75
C ASP A 95 1.85 17.93 0.98
N LYS A 96 2.09 17.53 2.23
CA LYS A 96 2.16 16.11 2.61
C LYS A 96 1.05 15.83 3.64
N LEU A 97 0.00 15.14 3.22
CA LEU A 97 -1.10 14.72 4.11
C LEU A 97 -0.62 13.74 5.19
N TRP A 98 0.36 12.90 4.86
CA TRP A 98 1.01 11.98 5.80
C TRP A 98 2.54 11.97 5.60
N PRO A 99 3.34 11.49 6.57
CA PRO A 99 4.79 11.49 6.42
C PRO A 99 5.20 10.45 5.37
N VAL A 100 5.79 10.92 4.27
CA VAL A 100 6.24 10.07 3.15
C VAL A 100 7.63 10.48 2.70
N TYR A 101 8.43 9.47 2.35
CA TYR A 101 9.67 9.55 1.59
C TYR A 101 9.48 8.93 0.21
N PRO A 102 8.81 9.66 -0.69
CA PRO A 102 8.35 9.11 -1.93
C PRO A 102 9.51 8.96 -2.91
N ARG A 103 9.37 7.99 -3.81
CA ARG A 103 10.27 7.82 -4.93
C ARG A 103 10.07 9.00 -5.89
N LYS A 104 11.17 9.52 -6.43
CA LYS A 104 11.15 10.67 -7.35
C LYS A 104 10.77 10.29 -8.78
N LYS A 105 10.87 9.01 -9.10
CA LYS A 105 10.58 8.44 -10.41
C LYS A 105 9.78 7.15 -10.24
N PRO A 106 8.91 6.83 -11.21
CA PRO A 106 8.27 5.52 -11.31
C PRO A 106 9.33 4.45 -11.53
N LEU A 107 9.31 3.39 -10.71
CA LEU A 107 10.37 2.37 -10.71
C LEU A 107 9.85 0.96 -10.93
N MET A 108 8.59 0.69 -10.57
CA MET A 108 8.03 -0.64 -10.74
C MET A 108 7.96 -1.00 -12.23
N GLU A 109 8.37 -2.23 -12.54
CA GLU A 109 8.34 -2.80 -13.89
C GLU A 109 7.41 -4.01 -13.88
N GLN A 110 7.63 -4.95 -14.80
CA GLN A 110 7.00 -6.26 -14.79
C GLN A 110 7.33 -7.03 -13.49
N PRO A 111 6.44 -7.95 -13.07
CA PRO A 111 6.69 -8.79 -11.91
C PRO A 111 7.95 -9.64 -12.13
N GLN A 112 8.76 -9.78 -11.09
CA GLN A 112 9.96 -10.63 -11.11
C GLN A 112 9.60 -12.12 -11.13
N LEU A 113 8.50 -12.47 -10.48
CA LEU A 113 8.01 -13.83 -10.37
C LEU A 113 6.49 -13.81 -10.47
N VAL A 114 5.94 -14.74 -11.24
CA VAL A 114 4.51 -15.03 -11.29
C VAL A 114 4.33 -16.47 -10.83
N LEU A 115 3.54 -16.65 -9.78
CA LEU A 115 3.24 -17.94 -9.19
C LEU A 115 1.79 -18.30 -9.44
N ASP A 116 1.57 -19.51 -9.93
CA ASP A 116 0.25 -20.08 -10.09
C ASP A 116 -0.34 -20.46 -8.72
N MET A 117 -1.51 -19.92 -8.41
CA MET A 117 -2.28 -20.03 -7.18
C MET A 117 -3.70 -20.52 -7.50
N PRO A 118 -3.88 -21.80 -7.85
CA PRO A 118 -5.18 -22.36 -8.19
C PRO A 118 -6.16 -22.25 -7.02
N GLU A 119 -7.44 -22.02 -7.31
CA GLU A 119 -8.54 -21.93 -6.34
C GLU A 119 -8.33 -20.87 -5.24
N LEU A 120 -7.70 -19.74 -5.58
CA LEU A 120 -7.50 -18.65 -4.63
C LEU A 120 -8.85 -18.06 -4.17
N ASP A 121 -9.13 -18.13 -2.87
CA ASP A 121 -10.37 -17.57 -2.33
C ASP A 121 -10.35 -16.03 -2.38
N VAL A 122 -11.30 -15.43 -3.10
CA VAL A 122 -11.44 -13.98 -3.31
C VAL A 122 -12.52 -13.36 -2.40
N TYR A 123 -13.20 -14.14 -1.54
CA TYR A 123 -14.25 -13.63 -0.68
C TYR A 123 -13.73 -12.57 0.31
N LEU A 124 -14.61 -11.62 0.67
CA LEU A 124 -14.27 -10.47 1.53
C LEU A 124 -13.74 -10.91 2.91
N SER A 125 -14.27 -11.99 3.44
CA SER A 125 -13.94 -12.52 4.77
C SER A 125 -12.80 -13.55 4.78
N SER A 126 -12.12 -13.72 3.65
CA SER A 126 -11.05 -14.70 3.49
C SER A 126 -9.71 -14.00 3.37
N HIS A 127 -8.72 -14.52 4.07
CA HIS A 127 -7.37 -13.99 4.24
C HIS A 127 -6.38 -15.15 4.09
N VAL A 128 -6.27 -15.63 2.85
CA VAL A 128 -5.67 -16.94 2.56
C VAL A 128 -4.17 -16.88 2.27
N VAL A 129 -3.58 -15.69 2.18
CA VAL A 129 -2.16 -15.50 1.87
C VAL A 129 -1.54 -14.55 2.89
N ASP A 130 -0.33 -14.89 3.35
CA ASP A 130 0.47 -13.99 4.16
C ASP A 130 1.99 -14.19 3.94
N TRP A 131 2.77 -13.13 4.12
CA TRP A 131 4.23 -13.13 3.91
C TRP A 131 4.98 -12.94 5.23
N SER A 132 5.78 -13.95 5.60
CA SER A 132 6.59 -13.94 6.81
C SER A 132 7.78 -12.97 6.76
N SER A 133 8.26 -12.60 7.95
CA SER A 133 9.52 -11.84 8.08
C SER A 133 10.77 -12.66 7.71
N THR A 134 10.66 -14.00 7.66
CA THR A 134 11.72 -14.93 7.26
C THR A 134 11.77 -15.17 5.74
N GLY A 135 10.86 -14.54 4.97
CA GLY A 135 10.80 -14.62 3.52
C GLY A 135 9.90 -15.73 2.97
N TYR A 136 9.28 -16.54 3.83
CA TYR A 136 8.31 -17.55 3.43
C TYR A 136 6.93 -16.94 3.23
N VAL A 137 6.27 -17.31 2.15
CA VAL A 137 4.86 -16.99 1.92
C VAL A 137 4.03 -18.23 2.20
N ALA A 138 2.99 -18.04 3.00
CA ALA A 138 2.01 -19.07 3.32
C ALA A 138 0.75 -18.82 2.52
N THR A 139 0.23 -19.86 1.87
CA THR A 139 -1.02 -19.81 1.09
C THR A 139 -1.91 -20.98 1.49
N ILE A 140 -3.23 -20.78 1.51
CA ILE A 140 -4.20 -21.87 1.69
C ILE A 140 -4.57 -22.43 0.33
N TYR A 141 -4.32 -23.72 0.11
CA TYR A 141 -4.75 -24.44 -1.09
C TYR A 141 -5.30 -25.80 -0.68
N ASN A 142 -6.44 -26.20 -1.25
CA ASN A 142 -7.12 -27.47 -0.94
C ASN A 142 -7.29 -27.74 0.57
N LYS A 143 -7.60 -26.68 1.35
CA LYS A 143 -7.78 -26.71 2.81
C LYS A 143 -6.53 -27.12 3.61
N GLU A 144 -5.35 -26.92 3.04
CA GLU A 144 -4.05 -27.12 3.68
C GLU A 144 -3.17 -25.88 3.45
N VAL A 145 -2.18 -25.65 4.32
CA VAL A 145 -1.25 -24.53 4.17
C VAL A 145 -0.03 -24.98 3.38
N HIS A 146 0.25 -24.26 2.30
CA HIS A 146 1.41 -24.40 1.46
C HIS A 146 2.38 -23.26 1.76
N LEU A 147 3.62 -23.61 2.08
CA LEU A 147 4.70 -22.67 2.30
C LEU A 147 5.64 -22.69 1.11
N TRP A 148 6.01 -21.51 0.63
CA TRP A 148 6.99 -21.36 -0.44
C TRP A 148 7.88 -20.15 -0.16
N HIS A 149 9.10 -20.17 -0.70
CA HIS A 149 10.06 -19.07 -0.55
C HIS A 149 10.54 -18.62 -1.94
N PRO A 150 10.49 -17.31 -2.27
CA PRO A 150 10.86 -16.82 -3.61
C PRO A 150 12.31 -17.09 -3.96
N GLU A 151 13.23 -16.88 -2.99
CA GLU A 151 14.68 -16.96 -3.26
C GLU A 151 15.30 -18.37 -3.11
N LYS A 152 14.77 -19.24 -2.24
CA LYS A 152 15.38 -20.53 -1.86
C LYS A 152 14.87 -21.73 -2.68
N MET A 153 14.83 -21.58 -4.00
CA MET A 153 14.51 -22.68 -4.94
C MET A 153 13.11 -23.31 -4.80
N LEU A 154 12.04 -22.52 -4.70
CA LEU A 154 10.63 -22.94 -4.94
C LEU A 154 10.18 -24.25 -4.25
N ARG A 155 10.88 -24.75 -3.22
CA ARG A 155 10.50 -25.99 -2.54
C ARG A 155 9.24 -25.72 -1.75
N ARG A 156 8.13 -26.21 -2.29
CA ARG A 156 6.83 -26.17 -1.64
C ARG A 156 6.85 -27.13 -0.45
N GLN A 157 6.68 -26.58 0.74
CA GLN A 157 6.42 -27.36 1.94
C GLN A 157 4.91 -27.32 2.22
N LYS A 158 4.41 -28.38 2.85
CA LYS A 158 2.97 -28.55 3.10
C LYS A 158 2.76 -28.96 4.54
N THR A 159 1.82 -28.32 5.22
CA THR A 159 1.41 -28.71 6.57
C THR A 159 0.42 -29.88 6.53
N VAL A 160 0.48 -30.79 7.51
CA VAL A 160 -0.50 -31.87 7.67
C VAL A 160 -1.63 -31.40 8.60
N THR A 161 -2.58 -30.65 8.05
CA THR A 161 -3.73 -30.08 8.78
C THR A 161 -5.04 -30.84 8.52
N ASN A 162 -4.96 -32.08 8.04
CA ASN A 162 -6.10 -32.96 7.74
C ASN A 162 -7.20 -32.29 6.88
N LYS A 163 -6.83 -31.38 5.97
CA LYS A 163 -7.75 -30.65 5.09
C LYS A 163 -8.87 -29.87 5.81
N GLN A 164 -8.60 -29.34 7.00
CA GLN A 164 -9.59 -28.58 7.77
C GLN A 164 -9.34 -27.07 7.77
N VAL A 165 -8.31 -26.59 7.08
CA VAL A 165 -7.99 -25.15 7.01
C VAL A 165 -9.05 -24.44 6.18
N LYS A 166 -9.50 -23.29 6.66
CA LYS A 166 -10.57 -22.53 6.03
C LYS A 166 -10.08 -21.19 5.51
N LYS A 167 -10.21 -20.15 6.31
CA LYS A 167 -10.36 -18.78 5.79
C LYS A 167 -9.21 -17.84 6.12
N SER A 168 -8.32 -18.16 7.06
CA SER A 168 -7.29 -17.21 7.51
C SER A 168 -5.98 -17.90 7.85
N VAL A 169 -4.88 -17.32 7.37
CA VAL A 169 -3.50 -17.61 7.77
C VAL A 169 -2.83 -16.29 8.10
N ARG A 170 -2.10 -16.25 9.22
CA ARG A 170 -1.31 -15.07 9.61
C ARG A 170 0.00 -15.48 10.27
N TRP A 171 1.11 -14.91 9.82
CA TRP A 171 2.42 -15.07 10.40
C TRP A 171 2.59 -14.22 11.66
N ASN A 172 3.40 -14.73 12.58
CA ASN A 172 3.94 -13.88 13.61
C ASN A 172 4.91 -12.85 13.01
N LYS A 173 5.05 -11.69 13.66
CA LYS A 173 6.01 -10.64 13.31
C LYS A 173 7.45 -11.16 13.27
N ASN A 174 7.79 -12.15 14.11
CA ASN A 174 9.11 -12.80 14.10
C ASN A 174 9.27 -13.89 13.01
N GLY A 175 8.20 -14.33 12.37
CA GLY A 175 8.24 -15.29 11.26
C GLY A 175 8.61 -16.73 11.64
N ARG A 176 8.59 -17.07 12.95
CA ARG A 176 8.86 -18.43 13.45
C ARG A 176 7.65 -19.34 13.34
N TYR A 177 6.48 -18.84 13.73
CA TYR A 177 5.22 -19.57 13.68
C TYR A 177 4.16 -18.76 12.94
N PHE A 178 3.12 -19.46 12.52
CA PHE A 178 1.94 -18.89 11.92
C PHE A 178 0.68 -19.50 12.53
N ALA A 179 -0.38 -18.70 12.59
CA ALA A 179 -1.69 -19.08 13.04
C ALA A 179 -2.59 -19.38 11.85
N VAL A 180 -3.42 -20.42 11.97
CA VAL A 180 -4.27 -20.92 10.90
C VAL A 180 -5.68 -21.16 11.43
N ALA A 181 -6.68 -20.58 10.77
CA ALA A 181 -8.07 -20.83 11.08
C ALA A 181 -8.53 -22.17 10.51
N ILE A 182 -9.00 -23.05 11.39
CA ILE A 182 -9.53 -24.37 11.11
C ILE A 182 -11.06 -24.40 11.30
N GLY A 183 -11.72 -25.34 10.63
CA GLY A 183 -13.13 -25.63 10.85
C GLY A 183 -13.50 -25.83 12.33
N LYS A 184 -14.79 -25.62 12.66
CA LYS A 184 -15.32 -25.72 14.03
C LYS A 184 -14.72 -24.69 15.01
N SER A 185 -14.47 -23.46 14.55
CA SER A 185 -14.01 -22.36 15.42
C SER A 185 -12.66 -22.58 16.12
N LYS A 186 -11.77 -23.34 15.48
CA LYS A 186 -10.43 -23.62 16.01
C LYS A 186 -9.37 -22.80 15.28
N CYS A 187 -8.33 -22.42 16.00
CA CYS A 187 -7.09 -21.89 15.45
C CYS A 187 -5.96 -22.85 15.78
N LEU A 188 -5.16 -23.23 14.78
CA LEU A 188 -3.90 -23.93 15.01
C LEU A 188 -2.73 -22.95 14.97
N ILE A 189 -1.76 -23.16 15.84
CA ILE A 189 -0.44 -22.54 15.75
C ILE A 189 0.53 -23.61 15.25
N VAL A 190 1.30 -23.26 14.23
CA VAL A 190 2.25 -24.18 13.58
C VAL A 190 3.63 -23.52 13.58
N ASP A 191 4.65 -24.26 14.02
CA ASP A 191 6.05 -23.84 13.85
C ASP A 191 6.47 -24.11 12.40
N ALA A 192 7.00 -23.09 11.73
CA ALA A 192 7.37 -23.19 10.32
C ALA A 192 8.62 -24.05 10.06
N GLN A 193 9.49 -24.23 11.05
CA GLN A 193 10.70 -25.05 10.86
C GLN A 193 10.37 -26.55 10.89
N ASP A 194 9.57 -26.96 11.88
CA ASP A 194 9.23 -28.36 12.10
C ASP A 194 7.96 -28.80 11.37
N LEU A 195 7.15 -27.84 10.88
CA LEU A 195 5.81 -28.05 10.29
C LEU A 195 4.88 -28.86 11.22
N LYS A 196 5.16 -28.84 12.51
CA LYS A 196 4.37 -29.53 13.55
C LYS A 196 3.35 -28.57 14.14
N ASN A 197 2.16 -29.10 14.38
CA ASN A 197 1.12 -28.40 15.11
C ASN A 197 1.56 -28.27 16.57
N THR A 198 1.76 -27.03 17.03
CA THR A 198 2.23 -26.77 18.39
C THR A 198 1.07 -26.61 19.37
N PHE A 199 -0.01 -25.94 18.95
CA PHE A 199 -1.11 -25.61 19.84
C PHE A 199 -2.44 -25.45 19.10
N GLU A 200 -3.56 -25.83 19.75
CA GLU A 200 -4.92 -25.55 19.29
C GLU A 200 -5.60 -24.56 20.24
N ILE A 201 -6.21 -23.51 19.69
CA ILE A 201 -7.02 -22.53 20.43
C ILE A 201 -8.45 -22.59 19.92
N LEU A 202 -9.41 -22.71 20.84
CA LEU A 202 -10.83 -22.63 20.53
C LEU A 202 -11.32 -21.19 20.72
N CYS A 203 -12.09 -20.69 19.75
CA CYS A 203 -12.85 -19.46 19.92
C CYS A 203 -13.83 -19.61 21.08
N LEU A 204 -13.88 -18.63 21.99
CA LEU A 204 -14.79 -18.67 23.15
C LEU A 204 -16.27 -18.76 22.72
N CYS A 205 -16.61 -18.19 21.56
CA CYS A 205 -17.96 -18.32 21.00
C CYS A 205 -18.37 -19.75 20.68
N SER A 206 -17.41 -20.67 20.47
CA SER A 206 -17.71 -22.06 20.14
C SER A 206 -18.39 -22.81 21.27
N PHE A 207 -18.23 -22.36 22.52
CA PHE A 207 -18.91 -22.94 23.68
C PHE A 207 -20.40 -22.59 23.70
N GLU A 208 -20.76 -21.41 23.19
CA GLU A 208 -22.15 -20.92 23.13
C GLU A 208 -22.83 -21.26 21.80
N TYR A 209 -22.09 -21.19 20.69
CA TYR A 209 -22.62 -21.30 19.34
C TYR A 209 -21.76 -22.22 18.47
N LYS A 210 -22.32 -23.39 18.10
CA LYS A 210 -21.67 -24.37 17.23
C LYS A 210 -21.40 -23.86 15.79
N THR A 211 -22.02 -22.75 15.39
CA THR A 211 -21.92 -22.16 14.05
C THR A 211 -20.88 -21.05 13.93
N CYS A 212 -20.14 -20.69 14.99
CA CYS A 212 -19.06 -19.69 14.86
C CYS A 212 -18.00 -20.19 13.87
N GLU A 213 -17.47 -19.27 13.06
CA GLU A 213 -16.29 -19.47 12.24
C GLU A 213 -15.29 -18.33 12.48
N LEU A 214 -14.01 -18.67 12.58
CA LEU A 214 -12.94 -17.68 12.59
C LEU A 214 -12.77 -17.09 11.19
N ARG A 215 -12.83 -15.76 11.10
CA ARG A 215 -12.76 -15.00 9.84
C ARG A 215 -11.39 -14.39 9.61
N HIS A 216 -10.85 -13.73 10.62
CA HIS A 216 -9.54 -13.12 10.54
C HIS A 216 -8.72 -13.35 11.81
N ILE A 217 -7.42 -13.51 11.62
CA ILE A 217 -6.44 -13.64 12.69
C ILE A 217 -5.39 -12.55 12.48
N ASP A 218 -5.07 -11.80 13.54
CA ASP A 218 -3.89 -10.94 13.55
C ASP A 218 -3.03 -11.24 14.78
N ILE A 219 -1.72 -10.99 14.69
CA ILE A 219 -0.76 -11.30 15.75
C ILE A 219 0.01 -10.03 16.09
N SER A 220 0.08 -9.70 17.38
CA SER A 220 0.80 -8.53 17.89
C SER A 220 2.30 -8.78 18.00
N HIS A 221 3.09 -7.73 18.22
CA HIS A 221 4.53 -7.84 18.49
C HIS A 221 4.86 -8.60 19.78
N ASN A 222 3.92 -8.65 20.72
CA ASN A 222 4.05 -9.37 21.98
C ASN A 222 3.41 -10.77 21.93
N ASP A 223 3.22 -11.32 20.73
CA ASP A 223 2.68 -12.66 20.51
C ASP A 223 1.26 -12.88 21.06
N THR A 224 0.51 -11.79 21.25
CA THR A 224 -0.92 -11.86 21.52
C THR A 224 -1.65 -12.06 20.20
N ILE A 225 -2.50 -13.07 20.15
CA ILE A 225 -3.27 -13.43 18.97
C ILE A 225 -4.66 -12.81 19.09
N VAL A 226 -5.11 -12.15 18.02
CA VAL A 226 -6.43 -11.52 17.91
C VAL A 226 -7.27 -12.36 16.95
N PHE A 227 -8.47 -12.76 17.38
CA PHE A 227 -9.44 -13.47 16.56
C PHE A 227 -10.67 -12.61 16.27
N GLY A 228 -11.08 -12.55 15.01
CA GLY A 228 -12.42 -12.09 14.62
C GLY A 228 -13.32 -13.27 14.26
N CYS A 229 -14.46 -13.43 14.96
CA CYS A 229 -15.47 -14.46 14.64
C CYS A 229 -16.59 -13.93 13.72
N SER A 230 -17.27 -14.85 13.04
CA SER A 230 -18.49 -14.61 12.26
C SER A 230 -19.67 -14.06 13.05
N LEU A 231 -19.64 -14.12 14.38
CA LEU A 231 -20.68 -13.60 15.26
C LEU A 231 -20.43 -12.16 15.72
N GLY A 232 -19.33 -11.53 15.29
CA GLY A 232 -19.03 -10.14 15.68
C GLY A 232 -18.31 -9.97 17.00
N ARG A 233 -17.84 -11.06 17.61
CA ARG A 233 -16.95 -11.00 18.78
C ARG A 233 -15.49 -11.03 18.37
N ILE A 234 -14.70 -10.27 19.10
CA ILE A 234 -13.25 -10.26 18.99
C ILE A 234 -12.69 -10.90 20.24
N SER A 235 -11.75 -11.82 20.09
CA SER A 235 -11.15 -12.53 21.20
C SER A 235 -9.63 -12.40 21.15
N LEU A 236 -9.03 -11.94 22.23
CA LEU A 236 -7.58 -11.86 22.39
C LEU A 236 -7.09 -13.09 23.14
N TYR A 237 -5.96 -13.65 22.74
CA TYR A 237 -5.32 -14.78 23.39
C TYR A 237 -3.86 -14.45 23.62
N ARG A 238 -3.44 -14.36 24.88
CA ARG A 238 -2.05 -14.09 25.26
C ARG A 238 -1.42 -15.30 25.93
N SER A 239 -0.28 -15.76 25.41
CA SER A 239 0.57 -16.74 26.08
C SER A 239 1.35 -16.08 27.23
N PHE A 240 1.49 -16.77 28.36
CA PHE A 240 2.29 -16.27 29.50
C PHE A 240 3.77 -16.67 29.42
N SER A 241 4.11 -17.63 28.56
CA SER A 241 5.48 -17.90 28.15
C SER A 241 5.77 -17.11 26.88
N ASN A 242 6.83 -16.29 26.88
CA ASN A 242 7.35 -15.57 25.70
C ASN A 242 7.79 -16.50 24.55
N ASP A 243 7.73 -17.81 24.78
CA ASP A 243 7.76 -18.84 23.76
C ASP A 243 6.45 -19.62 23.85
N PHE A 244 5.82 -19.96 22.71
CA PHE A 244 4.84 -21.04 22.65
C PHE A 244 5.49 -22.42 22.87
N HIS A 245 6.35 -22.53 23.89
CA HIS A 245 6.90 -23.79 24.37
C HIS A 245 6.01 -24.38 25.46
N PHE A 246 5.37 -25.50 25.10
CA PHE A 246 5.23 -26.74 25.88
C PHE A 246 4.63 -26.66 27.29
N ASN A 247 3.31 -26.77 27.34
CA ASN A 247 2.56 -27.88 27.94
C ASN A 247 1.07 -27.50 27.92
N SER A 248 0.19 -28.49 27.97
CA SER A 248 -1.29 -28.39 27.99
C SER A 248 -1.90 -27.54 29.12
N GLN A 249 -1.09 -26.75 29.82
CA GLN A 249 -1.44 -25.90 30.96
C GLN A 249 -0.95 -24.45 30.83
N SER A 250 -0.46 -23.99 29.66
CA SER A 250 -0.24 -22.56 29.46
C SER A 250 -1.59 -21.85 29.61
N ARG A 251 -1.78 -21.14 30.72
CA ARG A 251 -2.98 -20.33 30.95
C ARG A 251 -3.00 -19.31 29.82
N VAL A 252 -4.06 -19.24 29.04
CA VAL A 252 -4.18 -18.20 28.01
C VAL A 252 -5.16 -17.17 28.55
N ALA A 253 -4.71 -15.93 28.71
CA ALA A 253 -5.62 -14.86 29.08
C ALA A 253 -6.47 -14.54 27.86
N ALA A 254 -7.78 -14.74 28.00
CA ALA A 254 -8.73 -14.47 26.94
C ALA A 254 -9.55 -13.21 27.27
N PHE A 255 -9.51 -12.21 26.39
CA PHE A 255 -10.34 -11.01 26.49
C PHE A 255 -11.32 -10.98 25.33
N VAL A 256 -12.58 -10.68 25.60
CA VAL A 256 -13.64 -10.67 24.58
C VAL A 256 -14.25 -9.28 24.52
N SER A 257 -14.38 -8.74 23.31
CA SER A 257 -15.12 -7.48 23.10
C SER A 257 -16.63 -7.69 23.29
N GLU A 258 -17.36 -6.60 23.45
CA GLU A 258 -18.81 -6.64 23.29
C GLU A 258 -19.19 -7.18 21.91
N ASN A 259 -20.39 -7.76 21.81
CA ASN A 259 -20.88 -8.28 20.55
C ASN A 259 -21.18 -7.13 19.60
N LEU A 260 -20.42 -7.04 18.51
CA LEU A 260 -20.60 -6.02 17.48
C LEU A 260 -21.80 -6.31 16.56
N GLY A 261 -22.51 -7.42 16.77
CA GLY A 261 -23.78 -7.76 16.12
C GLY A 261 -23.65 -8.37 14.72
N ASN A 262 -22.53 -8.17 14.04
CA ASN A 262 -22.32 -8.61 12.66
C ASN A 262 -20.97 -9.33 12.45
N SER A 263 -20.86 -10.14 11.40
CA SER A 263 -19.64 -10.91 11.11
C SER A 263 -18.42 -10.00 10.92
N VAL A 264 -17.32 -10.34 11.60
CA VAL A 264 -16.03 -9.67 11.38
C VAL A 264 -15.50 -10.03 9.99
N VAL A 265 -15.00 -9.03 9.26
CA VAL A 265 -14.39 -9.17 7.94
C VAL A 265 -12.87 -9.08 8.03
N SER A 266 -12.36 -8.08 8.72
CA SER A 266 -10.92 -7.82 8.84
C SER A 266 -10.58 -7.22 10.19
N VAL A 267 -9.38 -7.52 10.67
CA VAL A 267 -8.86 -7.09 11.97
C VAL A 267 -7.38 -6.75 11.77
N GLU A 268 -7.02 -5.48 11.92
CA GLU A 268 -5.65 -5.01 11.69
C GLU A 268 -5.14 -4.22 12.89
N LEU A 269 -4.01 -4.64 13.45
CA LEU A 269 -3.30 -3.95 14.52
C LEU A 269 -2.50 -2.75 13.99
N SER A 270 -2.42 -1.70 14.79
CA SER A 270 -1.55 -0.57 14.51
C SER A 270 -0.07 -0.93 14.69
N CYS A 271 0.85 -0.14 14.14
CA CYS A 271 2.28 -0.49 14.10
C CYS A 271 2.98 -0.64 15.46
N ASN A 272 2.38 -0.15 16.56
CA ASN A 272 2.89 -0.32 17.93
C ASN A 272 1.89 -1.10 18.81
N ASP A 273 0.91 -1.78 18.20
CA ASP A 273 -0.17 -2.50 18.89
C ASP A 273 -0.97 -1.64 19.88
N LYS A 274 -1.12 -0.33 19.64
CA LYS A 274 -1.91 0.54 20.53
C LYS A 274 -3.39 0.54 20.20
N PHE A 275 -3.70 0.42 18.91
CA PHE A 275 -5.05 0.46 18.39
C PHE A 275 -5.32 -0.77 17.55
N LEU A 276 -6.56 -1.23 17.57
CA LEU A 276 -7.07 -2.32 16.77
C LEU A 276 -8.20 -1.78 15.90
N ALA A 277 -8.08 -1.90 14.58
CA ALA A 277 -9.17 -1.55 13.67
C ALA A 277 -9.87 -2.82 13.21
N VAL A 278 -11.19 -2.85 13.33
CA VAL A 278 -12.04 -3.96 12.93
C VAL A 278 -13.07 -3.50 11.92
N SER A 279 -13.19 -4.25 10.82
CA SER A 279 -14.21 -4.07 9.81
C SER A 279 -15.26 -5.17 9.92
N LEU A 280 -16.53 -4.79 9.81
CA LEU A 280 -17.69 -5.67 9.91
C LEU A 280 -18.38 -5.82 8.54
N MET A 281 -19.20 -6.87 8.41
CA MET A 281 -19.87 -7.23 7.16
C MET A 281 -20.93 -6.21 6.71
N ASP A 282 -21.48 -5.46 7.65
CA ASP A 282 -22.43 -4.37 7.42
C ASP A 282 -21.76 -3.07 6.92
N GLY A 283 -20.42 -3.02 6.87
CA GLY A 283 -19.67 -1.84 6.49
C GLY A 283 -19.24 -0.96 7.65
N HIS A 284 -19.62 -1.28 8.89
CA HIS A 284 -19.15 -0.54 10.06
C HIS A 284 -17.69 -0.87 10.37
N ILE A 285 -16.96 0.16 10.76
CA ILE A 285 -15.57 0.09 11.19
C ILE A 285 -15.51 0.56 12.64
N VAL A 286 -14.93 -0.28 13.48
CA VAL A 286 -14.74 -0.01 14.90
C VAL A 286 -13.26 0.01 15.18
N VAL A 287 -12.78 1.12 15.75
CA VAL A 287 -11.41 1.23 16.26
C VAL A 287 -11.46 1.12 17.77
N MET A 288 -10.67 0.21 18.33
CA MET A 288 -10.56 -0.01 19.77
C MET A 288 -9.12 0.21 20.24
N THR A 289 -8.97 0.45 21.54
CA THR A 289 -7.68 0.37 22.22
C THR A 289 -7.24 -1.09 22.36
N PHE A 290 -5.94 -1.33 22.26
CA PHE A 290 -5.35 -2.63 22.52
C PHE A 290 -4.37 -2.53 23.71
N PRO A 291 -4.40 -3.48 24.65
CA PRO A 291 -5.21 -4.72 24.69
C PRO A 291 -6.60 -4.57 25.35
N GLN A 292 -6.99 -3.39 25.84
CA GLN A 292 -8.22 -3.23 26.65
C GLN A 292 -9.53 -3.42 25.87
N LEU A 293 -9.51 -3.39 24.54
CA LEU A 293 -10.68 -3.49 23.65
C LEU A 293 -11.77 -2.43 23.88
N GLN A 294 -11.42 -1.28 24.46
CA GLN A 294 -12.37 -0.18 24.59
C GLN A 294 -12.55 0.52 23.25
N THR A 295 -13.79 0.72 22.82
CA THR A 295 -14.13 1.44 21.59
C THR A 295 -13.69 2.90 21.68
N VAL A 296 -12.87 3.31 20.71
CA VAL A 296 -12.37 4.68 20.56
C VAL A 296 -13.17 5.37 19.49
N ALA A 297 -13.21 4.81 18.29
CA ALA A 297 -13.89 5.42 17.14
C ALA A 297 -14.83 4.42 16.47
N TYR A 298 -15.91 4.98 15.93
CA TYR A 298 -16.91 4.25 15.15
C TYR A 298 -17.15 5.00 13.84
N TYR A 299 -17.11 4.27 12.73
CA TYR A 299 -17.36 4.82 11.41
C TYR A 299 -18.30 3.91 10.63
N SER A 300 -19.36 4.46 10.09
CA SER A 300 -20.31 3.73 9.24
C SER A 300 -20.00 3.99 7.77
N ASN A 301 -20.00 2.92 6.98
CA ASN A 301 -19.80 2.97 5.55
C ASN A 301 -20.83 2.10 4.83
N ASP A 302 -21.22 2.51 3.62
CA ASP A 302 -22.29 1.83 2.84
C ASP A 302 -21.93 0.41 2.37
N ARG A 303 -20.66 0.00 2.47
CA ARG A 303 -20.16 -1.29 1.98
C ARG A 303 -19.15 -1.90 2.95
N PRO A 304 -19.12 -3.25 3.07
CA PRO A 304 -18.07 -3.96 3.80
C PRO A 304 -16.71 -3.69 3.17
N ILE A 305 -15.72 -3.47 4.02
CA ILE A 305 -14.35 -3.16 3.61
C ILE A 305 -13.46 -4.31 4.04
N LYS A 306 -12.74 -4.92 3.10
CA LYS A 306 -11.75 -5.96 3.42
C LYS A 306 -10.45 -5.37 3.95
N SER A 307 -9.96 -4.31 3.30
CA SER A 307 -8.64 -3.77 3.59
C SER A 307 -8.72 -2.47 4.40
N LEU A 308 -8.12 -2.50 5.57
CA LEU A 308 -7.84 -1.36 6.44
C LEU A 308 -6.32 -1.22 6.50
N CYS A 309 -5.79 0.01 6.41
CA CYS A 309 -4.35 0.19 6.28
C CYS A 309 -3.82 1.25 7.24
N TRP A 310 -3.10 0.79 8.27
CA TRP A 310 -2.41 1.64 9.23
C TRP A 310 -1.12 2.21 8.65
N HIS A 311 -0.83 3.47 8.98
CA HIS A 311 0.43 4.07 8.57
C HIS A 311 1.61 3.45 9.35
N PRO A 312 2.68 3.00 8.68
CA PRO A 312 3.73 2.19 9.31
C PRO A 312 4.56 2.95 10.35
N TRP A 313 4.65 4.28 10.26
CA TRP A 313 5.42 5.10 11.22
C TRP A 313 4.55 5.88 12.21
N LYS A 314 3.23 5.89 12.02
CA LYS A 314 2.30 6.71 12.80
C LYS A 314 1.10 5.87 13.16
N GLU A 315 1.04 5.44 14.41
CA GLU A 315 -0.02 4.58 14.94
C GLU A 315 -1.42 5.21 14.89
N ASN A 316 -1.53 6.54 14.75
CA ASN A 316 -2.83 7.23 14.78
C ASN A 316 -3.46 7.41 13.39
N LEU A 317 -2.69 7.18 12.32
CA LEU A 317 -3.15 7.40 10.96
C LEU A 317 -3.65 6.10 10.36
N LEU A 318 -4.92 6.09 9.96
CA LEU A 318 -5.59 4.96 9.36
C LEU A 318 -6.20 5.38 8.03
N VAL A 319 -5.93 4.62 6.98
CA VAL A 319 -6.59 4.77 5.68
C VAL A 319 -7.72 3.76 5.58
N VAL A 320 -8.89 4.28 5.22
CA VAL A 320 -10.13 3.54 5.04
C VAL A 320 -10.65 3.81 3.63
N CYS A 321 -11.23 2.79 3.00
CA CYS A 321 -11.93 2.94 1.73
C CYS A 321 -13.44 3.04 1.95
N SER A 322 -14.07 4.08 1.44
CA SER A 322 -15.53 4.16 1.30
C SER A 322 -15.97 3.69 -0.10
N LYS A 323 -17.28 3.58 -0.34
CA LYS A 323 -17.85 3.27 -1.67
C LYS A 323 -17.41 4.27 -2.74
N LYS A 324 -17.22 5.53 -2.38
CA LYS A 324 -16.95 6.63 -3.33
C LYS A 324 -15.57 7.26 -3.19
N SER A 325 -14.83 6.96 -2.13
CA SER A 325 -13.62 7.70 -1.80
C SER A 325 -12.61 6.93 -0.95
N LEU A 326 -11.34 7.33 -0.99
CA LEU A 326 -10.35 6.99 0.02
C LEU A 326 -10.34 8.06 1.10
N ILE A 327 -10.31 7.65 2.36
CA ILE A 327 -10.38 8.55 3.51
C ILE A 327 -9.18 8.28 4.43
N LEU A 328 -8.50 9.34 4.82
CA LEU A 328 -7.45 9.31 5.85
C LEU A 328 -8.03 9.80 7.18
N PHE A 329 -8.02 8.95 8.19
CA PHE A 329 -8.42 9.27 9.54
C PHE A 329 -7.22 9.47 10.45
N ASN A 330 -7.35 10.43 11.36
CA ASN A 330 -6.49 10.55 12.52
C ASN A 330 -7.32 10.23 13.77
N ILE A 331 -6.94 9.15 14.43
CA ILE A 331 -7.74 8.55 15.50
C ILE A 331 -7.59 9.33 16.80
N ASN A 332 -6.43 9.93 17.06
CA ASN A 332 -6.27 10.77 18.26
C ASN A 332 -7.12 12.04 18.19
N THR A 333 -7.32 12.59 16.99
CA THR A 333 -8.16 13.78 16.78
C THR A 333 -9.60 13.43 16.42
N MET A 334 -9.90 12.14 16.24
CA MET A 334 -11.22 11.63 15.87
C MET A 334 -11.79 12.31 14.62
N SER A 335 -10.89 12.70 13.70
CA SER A 335 -11.25 13.53 12.57
C SER A 335 -10.68 12.99 11.27
N LYS A 336 -11.43 13.26 10.21
CA LYS A 336 -11.06 13.00 8.84
C LYS A 336 -10.07 14.05 8.37
N VAL A 337 -8.83 13.63 8.10
CA VAL A 337 -7.74 14.52 7.69
C VAL A 337 -7.86 14.86 6.21
N ALA A 338 -8.23 13.88 5.39
CA ALA A 338 -8.36 14.07 3.96
C ALA A 338 -9.26 13.01 3.32
N GLU A 339 -9.80 13.35 2.16
CA GLU A 339 -10.57 12.44 1.33
C GLU A 339 -10.26 12.66 -0.14
N LYS A 340 -10.21 11.55 -0.87
CA LYS A 340 -10.11 11.55 -2.32
C LYS A 340 -11.28 10.79 -2.92
N PRO A 341 -12.23 11.47 -3.59
CA PRO A 341 -13.27 10.79 -4.34
C PRO A 341 -12.67 10.02 -5.52
N PHE A 342 -13.30 8.90 -5.87
CA PHE A 342 -12.95 8.13 -7.07
C PHE A 342 -13.41 8.88 -8.32
N GLN A 343 -12.59 8.80 -9.38
CA GLN A 343 -12.90 9.39 -10.67
C GLN A 343 -14.10 8.70 -11.34
N HIS A 344 -14.22 7.38 -11.14
CA HIS A 344 -15.32 6.58 -11.68
C HIS A 344 -16.21 6.03 -10.55
N PRO A 345 -17.53 6.09 -10.69
CA PRO A 345 -18.46 5.59 -9.67
C PRO A 345 -18.40 4.06 -9.48
N ASN A 346 -17.94 3.33 -10.50
CA ASN A 346 -17.82 1.86 -10.50
C ASN A 346 -16.45 1.37 -10.01
N THR A 347 -15.70 2.23 -9.32
CA THR A 347 -14.41 1.88 -8.75
C THR A 347 -14.60 1.12 -7.44
N ILE A 348 -13.92 -0.01 -7.31
CA ILE A 348 -13.83 -0.81 -6.09
C ILE A 348 -12.36 -0.85 -5.68
N VAL A 349 -12.10 -0.75 -4.38
CA VAL A 349 -10.76 -0.95 -3.82
C VAL A 349 -10.77 -2.26 -3.06
N ASP A 350 -9.95 -3.19 -3.51
CA ASP A 350 -9.90 -4.54 -2.94
C ASP A 350 -8.90 -4.65 -1.80
N SER A 351 -7.73 -4.02 -2.00
CA SER A 351 -6.61 -4.10 -1.08
C SER A 351 -5.80 -2.81 -1.06
N MET A 352 -5.22 -2.53 0.10
CA MET A 352 -4.37 -1.38 0.37
C MET A 352 -3.22 -1.79 1.26
N ALA A 353 -2.02 -1.31 0.97
CA ALA A 353 -0.84 -1.61 1.76
C ALA A 353 0.16 -0.45 1.74
N PHE A 354 0.55 0.06 2.91
CA PHE A 354 1.60 1.05 3.03
C PHE A 354 2.98 0.39 2.97
N ASN A 355 3.90 0.97 2.20
CA ASN A 355 5.28 0.54 2.23
C ASN A 355 5.94 0.92 3.58
N PRO A 356 6.50 -0.03 4.34
CA PRO A 356 7.16 0.24 5.63
C PRO A 356 8.43 1.11 5.53
N ILE A 357 9.09 1.16 4.36
CA ILE A 357 10.29 1.97 4.12
C ILE A 357 9.97 3.39 3.65
N SER A 358 9.11 3.54 2.63
CA SER A 358 8.85 4.83 1.97
C SER A 358 7.61 5.56 2.49
N GLY A 359 6.68 4.86 3.14
CA GLY A 359 5.40 5.41 3.57
C GLY A 359 4.44 5.71 2.40
N GLU A 360 4.75 5.20 1.21
CA GLU A 360 3.87 5.31 0.05
C GLU A 360 2.73 4.28 0.18
N LEU A 361 1.52 4.70 -0.15
CA LEU A 361 0.34 3.85 -0.11
C LEU A 361 0.17 3.15 -1.45
N VAL A 362 0.13 1.82 -1.47
CA VAL A 362 -0.25 1.05 -2.65
C VAL A 362 -1.72 0.71 -2.53
N VAL A 363 -2.49 1.00 -3.58
CA VAL A 363 -3.93 0.74 -3.64
C VAL A 363 -4.23 -0.08 -4.89
N SER A 364 -4.96 -1.18 -4.70
CA SER A 364 -5.55 -1.97 -5.77
C SER A 364 -6.90 -1.38 -6.15
N TYR A 365 -6.98 -0.84 -7.38
CA TYR A 365 -8.18 -0.29 -7.95
C TYR A 365 -8.74 -1.24 -9.00
N PHE A 366 -9.97 -1.69 -8.79
CA PHE A 366 -10.75 -2.46 -9.74
C PHE A 366 -11.88 -1.59 -10.30
N ILE A 367 -11.88 -1.35 -11.60
CA ILE A 367 -12.91 -0.59 -12.30
C ILE A 367 -13.71 -1.58 -13.13
N TYR A 368 -15.01 -1.69 -12.82
CA TYR A 368 -15.92 -2.53 -13.59
C TYR A 368 -16.73 -1.65 -14.56
N GLN A 369 -16.48 -1.80 -15.86
CA GLN A 369 -17.31 -1.25 -16.93
C GLN A 369 -17.99 -2.40 -17.68
N GLN A 370 -19.08 -2.09 -18.39
CA GLN A 370 -19.90 -3.12 -19.06
C GLN A 370 -19.12 -3.93 -20.10
N ASP A 371 -18.16 -3.30 -20.79
CA ASP A 371 -17.43 -3.94 -21.89
C ASP A 371 -16.02 -4.43 -21.47
N HIS A 372 -15.36 -3.75 -20.53
CA HIS A 372 -14.04 -4.16 -20.04
C HIS A 372 -13.84 -3.84 -18.55
N SER A 373 -13.55 -4.86 -17.74
CA SER A 373 -13.05 -4.66 -16.39
C SER A 373 -11.54 -4.44 -16.41
N LYS A 374 -11.05 -3.64 -15.46
CA LYS A 374 -9.65 -3.29 -15.39
C LYS A 374 -9.18 -3.19 -13.95
N CYS A 375 -8.04 -3.83 -13.67
CA CYS A 375 -7.35 -3.69 -12.41
C CYS A 375 -6.04 -2.91 -12.55
N THR A 376 -5.87 -1.90 -11.69
CA THR A 376 -4.66 -1.09 -11.62
C THR A 376 -4.12 -1.00 -10.19
N LEU A 377 -2.82 -1.20 -10.04
CA LEU A 377 -2.08 -0.90 -8.82
C LEU A 377 -1.56 0.53 -8.91
N ARG A 378 -2.02 1.40 -8.01
CA ARG A 378 -1.57 2.79 -7.92
C ARG A 378 -0.74 2.99 -6.66
N VAL A 379 0.45 3.55 -6.82
CA VAL A 379 1.31 3.95 -5.71
C VAL A 379 1.17 5.43 -5.46
N LEU A 380 0.68 5.79 -4.28
CA LEU A 380 0.33 7.14 -3.89
C LEU A 380 1.36 7.69 -2.90
N LYS A 381 2.01 8.79 -3.28
CA LYS A 381 2.79 9.63 -2.35
C LYS A 381 1.86 10.48 -1.48
N ASN A 382 0.79 10.94 -2.09
CA ASN A 382 -0.28 11.70 -1.51
C ASN A 382 -1.55 11.31 -2.27
N PHE A 383 -2.73 11.62 -1.75
CA PHE A 383 -3.96 11.34 -2.48
C PHE A 383 -3.94 11.92 -3.91
N ASP A 384 -3.42 13.13 -4.11
CA ASP A 384 -3.40 13.74 -5.45
C ASP A 384 -2.22 13.30 -6.33
N LYS A 385 -1.14 12.79 -5.72
CA LYS A 385 0.13 12.53 -6.41
C LYS A 385 0.41 11.03 -6.51
N VAL A 386 0.13 10.50 -7.71
CA VAL A 386 0.44 9.12 -8.10
C VAL A 386 1.88 9.01 -8.60
N VAL A 387 2.64 8.07 -8.05
CA VAL A 387 4.05 7.80 -8.40
C VAL A 387 4.14 6.73 -9.48
N ASP A 388 3.47 5.59 -9.28
CA ASP A 388 3.40 4.47 -10.21
C ASP A 388 1.93 4.11 -10.45
N GLU A 389 1.61 3.71 -11.68
CA GLU A 389 0.29 3.19 -12.06
C GLU A 389 0.49 2.02 -13.01
N ILE A 390 0.16 0.83 -12.53
CA ILE A 390 0.46 -0.42 -13.21
C ILE A 390 -0.86 -1.12 -13.50
N MET A 391 -1.08 -1.47 -14.76
CA MET A 391 -2.17 -2.35 -15.16
C MET A 391 -1.74 -3.79 -14.84
N VAL A 392 -2.47 -4.46 -13.96
CA VAL A 392 -2.15 -5.86 -13.59
C VAL A 392 -2.87 -6.83 -14.51
N GLY A 393 -4.17 -6.62 -14.72
CA GLY A 393 -5.01 -7.52 -15.48
C GLY A 393 -6.45 -7.05 -15.50
N VAL A 394 -7.35 -7.98 -15.82
CA VAL A 394 -8.79 -7.73 -16.02
C VAL A 394 -9.57 -8.00 -14.73
N GLU A 395 -9.04 -8.86 -13.86
CA GLU A 395 -9.68 -9.30 -12.63
C GLU A 395 -9.19 -8.58 -11.36
N ARG A 396 -9.90 -8.83 -10.25
CA ARG A 396 -9.67 -8.22 -8.93
C ARG A 396 -8.35 -8.65 -8.29
N VAL A 397 -7.72 -7.73 -7.56
CA VAL A 397 -6.48 -8.01 -6.77
C VAL A 397 -6.79 -7.85 -5.27
N PRO A 398 -7.33 -8.90 -4.61
CA PRO A 398 -7.73 -8.89 -3.21
C PRO A 398 -6.60 -8.90 -2.19
N TYR A 399 -5.37 -9.25 -2.58
CA TYR A 399 -4.25 -9.40 -1.64
C TYR A 399 -3.06 -8.55 -2.06
N LEU A 400 -2.57 -7.73 -1.13
CA LEU A 400 -1.32 -6.98 -1.26
C LEU A 400 -0.50 -7.19 0.00
N LEU A 401 0.70 -7.75 -0.15
CA LEU A 401 1.56 -8.14 0.97
C LEU A 401 2.98 -7.64 0.73
N TRP A 402 3.61 -7.14 1.79
CA TRP A 402 5.01 -6.71 1.73
C TRP A 402 5.93 -7.81 2.22
N ASP A 403 7.08 -7.93 1.58
CA ASP A 403 8.20 -8.65 2.19
C ASP A 403 8.65 -7.96 3.49
N SER A 404 9.25 -8.74 4.38
CA SER A 404 9.99 -8.35 5.58
C SER A 404 10.86 -7.09 5.40
N THR A 405 11.52 -6.98 4.26
CA THR A 405 12.43 -5.87 3.97
C THR A 405 11.69 -4.63 3.49
N GLY A 406 10.42 -4.74 3.07
CA GLY A 406 9.61 -3.67 2.47
C GLY A 406 9.99 -3.32 1.04
N THR A 407 10.78 -4.18 0.37
CA THR A 407 11.33 -3.87 -0.96
C THR A 407 10.65 -4.62 -2.09
N GLN A 408 10.05 -5.75 -1.79
CA GLN A 408 9.20 -6.50 -2.70
C GLN A 408 7.75 -6.42 -2.23
N LEU A 409 6.84 -6.37 -3.19
CA LEU A 409 5.40 -6.38 -2.99
C LEU A 409 4.85 -7.62 -3.69
N ALA A 410 4.05 -8.43 -3.01
CA ALA A 410 3.26 -9.48 -3.63
C ALA A 410 1.84 -9.00 -3.87
N SER A 411 1.29 -9.27 -5.06
CA SER A 411 -0.11 -9.03 -5.40
C SER A 411 -0.79 -10.34 -5.79
N GLY A 412 -1.80 -10.75 -5.04
CA GLY A 412 -2.63 -11.91 -5.36
C GLY A 412 -3.85 -11.48 -6.16
N SER A 413 -3.97 -11.99 -7.39
CA SER A 413 -5.07 -11.72 -8.31
C SER A 413 -6.12 -12.84 -8.26
N ALA A 414 -7.36 -12.51 -8.59
CA ALA A 414 -8.43 -13.48 -8.83
C ALA A 414 -8.22 -14.30 -10.12
N GLU A 415 -7.27 -13.92 -10.98
CA GLU A 415 -6.77 -14.76 -12.09
C GLU A 415 -5.89 -15.93 -11.60
N GLU A 416 -6.03 -16.35 -10.35
CA GLU A 416 -5.29 -17.46 -9.75
C GLU A 416 -3.76 -17.26 -9.82
N ASN A 417 -3.30 -16.02 -9.72
CA ASN A 417 -1.88 -15.69 -9.86
C ASN A 417 -1.39 -14.80 -8.70
N LEU A 418 -0.19 -15.09 -8.21
CA LEU A 418 0.53 -14.27 -7.23
C LEU A 418 1.79 -13.69 -7.87
N CYS A 419 1.76 -12.39 -8.11
CA CYS A 419 2.85 -11.66 -8.75
C CYS A 419 3.75 -10.99 -7.70
N ILE A 420 5.07 -11.19 -7.79
CA ILE A 420 6.07 -10.49 -6.96
C ILE A 420 6.67 -9.34 -7.74
N TRP A 421 6.52 -8.13 -7.22
CA TRP A 421 6.99 -6.89 -7.79
C TRP A 421 8.19 -6.37 -7.03
N ASN A 422 9.20 -5.88 -7.77
CA ASN A 422 10.29 -5.14 -7.16
C ASN A 422 9.94 -3.65 -7.07
N PHE A 423 9.65 -3.19 -5.85
CA PHE A 423 9.12 -1.85 -5.63
C PHE A 423 10.19 -0.76 -5.82
N PHE A 424 11.46 -1.04 -5.53
CA PHE A 424 12.54 -0.04 -5.64
C PHE A 424 13.38 -0.18 -6.92
N GLY A 425 12.94 -1.00 -7.88
CA GLY A 425 13.68 -1.20 -9.12
C GLY A 425 15.02 -1.90 -8.90
N THR A 426 16.03 -1.54 -9.68
CA THR A 426 17.33 -2.23 -9.68
C THR A 426 18.09 -2.07 -8.34
N LYS A 427 19.05 -2.96 -8.07
CA LYS A 427 19.83 -2.98 -6.81
C LYS A 427 20.50 -1.62 -6.52
N ASP A 428 20.97 -0.92 -7.55
CA ASP A 428 21.64 0.38 -7.42
C ASP A 428 20.66 1.50 -7.04
N GLU A 429 19.47 1.50 -7.63
CA GLU A 429 18.40 2.45 -7.29
C GLU A 429 17.91 2.23 -5.85
N ARG A 430 17.78 0.96 -5.46
CA ARG A 430 17.40 0.52 -4.12
C ARG A 430 18.39 1.02 -3.07
N THR A 431 19.70 0.85 -3.25
CA THR A 431 20.69 1.29 -2.25
C THR A 431 20.69 2.81 -2.05
N ASN A 432 20.53 3.59 -3.12
CA ASN A 432 20.46 5.04 -3.05
C ASN A 432 19.23 5.54 -2.28
N ILE A 433 18.07 4.93 -2.51
CA ILE A 433 16.83 5.30 -1.80
C ILE A 433 16.89 4.87 -0.33
N LEU A 434 17.44 3.69 -0.04
CA LEU A 434 17.60 3.20 1.33
C LEU A 434 18.58 4.05 2.16
N LYS A 435 19.65 4.57 1.56
CA LYS A 435 20.58 5.52 2.20
C LYS A 435 19.86 6.82 2.58
N ILE A 436 19.05 7.36 1.68
CA ILE A 436 18.25 8.58 1.91
C ILE A 436 17.19 8.34 3.01
N GLY A 437 16.52 7.18 2.98
CA GLY A 437 15.52 6.80 3.99
C GLY A 437 16.12 6.63 5.40
N LYS A 438 17.28 5.98 5.53
CA LYS A 438 17.96 5.78 6.83
C LYS A 438 18.47 7.09 7.44
N ALA A 439 19.00 8.01 6.63
CA ALA A 439 19.41 9.33 7.11
C ALA A 439 18.22 10.17 7.61
N SER A 440 17.03 9.97 7.02
CA SER A 440 15.83 10.74 7.35
C SER A 440 14.97 10.13 8.47
N LYS A 441 14.93 8.79 8.64
CA LYS A 441 14.30 8.13 9.81
C LYS A 441 14.97 8.53 11.14
N LYS A 442 16.29 8.82 11.11
CA LYS A 442 16.99 9.44 12.24
C LYS A 442 16.49 10.86 12.58
N ASN A 443 15.88 11.58 11.64
CA ASN A 443 15.32 12.91 11.89
C ASN A 443 13.86 12.87 12.36
N LEU A 444 13.08 11.83 12.01
CA LEU A 444 11.73 11.61 12.53
C LEU A 444 11.71 11.18 14.01
N THR A 445 12.79 10.57 14.49
CA THR A 445 12.96 10.13 15.88
C THR A 445 13.34 11.28 16.83
N ILE A 446 13.64 12.48 16.31
CA ILE A 446 14.02 13.63 17.12
C ILE A 446 12.80 14.53 17.34
N ASN A 447 12.17 14.37 18.50
CA ASN A 447 11.12 15.17 19.14
C ASN A 447 9.65 14.99 18.67
N PRO A 448 8.81 14.25 19.44
CA PRO A 448 7.36 14.15 19.18
C PRO A 448 6.61 15.50 19.32
N LYS A 449 7.16 16.48 20.04
CA LYS A 449 6.55 17.81 20.25
C LYS A 449 6.61 18.73 19.00
N LYS A 450 7.57 18.53 18.09
CA LYS A 450 7.67 19.39 16.88
C LYS A 450 6.65 19.04 15.79
N THR A 451 6.09 17.83 15.83
CA THR A 451 5.10 17.37 14.84
C THR A 451 3.68 17.90 15.11
N VAL A 452 3.40 18.35 16.34
CA VAL A 452 2.07 18.84 16.77
C VAL A 452 1.80 20.28 16.30
N PHE A 453 2.84 21.09 16.10
CA PHE A 453 2.69 22.51 15.69
C PHE A 453 2.61 22.74 14.17
N MET A 454 2.59 21.68 13.35
CA MET A 454 2.51 21.80 11.89
C MET A 454 1.08 21.88 11.33
N LEU A 455 0.05 21.76 12.18
CA LEU A 455 -1.37 21.73 11.77
C LEU A 455 -2.24 22.84 12.37
N SER A 456 -1.68 23.80 13.11
CA SER A 456 -2.44 24.93 13.64
C SER A 456 -1.76 26.26 13.33
N LYS A 457 -2.10 26.85 12.18
CA LYS A 457 -2.15 28.30 12.08
C LYS A 457 -3.60 28.68 11.84
N PRO A 458 -4.22 29.50 12.71
CA PRO A 458 -5.53 30.04 12.42
C PRO A 458 -5.37 31.01 11.24
N ILE A 459 -6.26 30.88 10.27
CA ILE A 459 -6.47 31.86 9.22
C ILE A 459 -6.89 33.15 9.93
N ARG A 460 -6.15 34.24 9.71
CA ARG A 460 -6.62 35.60 10.00
C ARG A 460 -7.05 36.24 8.69
#